data_AF-A0A3D3B2X7-F1
#
_entry.id   AF-A0A3D3B2X7-F1
#
_cell.length_a   1.000
_cell.length_b   1.000
_cell.length_c   1.000
_cell.angle_alpha   90.00
_cell.angle_beta   90.00
_cell.angle_gamma   90.00
#
_symmetry.space_group_name_H-M   'P 1'
#
loop_
_entity.id
_entity.type
_entity.pdbx_description
1 polymer ?
#
loop_
_entity_poly.entity_id
_entity_poly.type
_entity_poly.pdbx_seq_one_letter_code
_entity_poly.pdbx_strand_id
1 'polypeptide(L)'
;MLLLGIVAVMALIAAFGVHLGFGSGPDLPAAHAWLVPPVTGSIKVADKTEAHPAGYVWSATRIGSSIRLRGAVPSEEDRRTLLGMVKANFPDLGVEDRLKIAAGAPPKEQWLGAVSFGLKQLSHLKRGSAR
;
A
#
# COMPACT_ATOMS: atom_id res chain seq x y z
N MET A 1 12.66 -23.81 13.89
CA MET A 1 13.26 -23.64 12.54
C MET A 1 12.40 -22.67 11.75
N LEU A 2 12.79 -21.40 11.55
CA LEU A 2 13.70 -20.89 10.50
C LEU A 2 13.06 -21.10 9.11
N LEU A 3 12.33 -20.11 8.57
CA LEU A 3 12.77 -18.93 7.78
C LEU A 3 13.12 -19.30 6.33
N LEU A 4 12.27 -18.86 5.39
CA LEU A 4 12.56 -18.62 3.96
C LEU A 4 11.40 -17.75 3.46
N GLY A 5 11.54 -16.51 2.96
CA GLY A 5 12.66 -15.93 2.25
C GLY A 5 12.31 -15.86 0.76
N ILE A 6 12.27 -14.63 0.24
CA ILE A 6 12.61 -14.24 -1.15
C ILE A 6 11.44 -14.09 -2.15
N VAL A 7 11.02 -12.82 -2.29
CA VAL A 7 10.92 -12.01 -3.53
C VAL A 7 10.93 -12.78 -4.87
N ALA A 8 9.84 -12.66 -5.64
CA ALA A 8 9.86 -12.86 -7.08
C ALA A 8 9.44 -11.57 -7.79
N VAL A 9 10.43 -10.72 -8.04
CA VAL A 9 10.42 -9.79 -9.17
C VAL A 9 10.73 -10.62 -10.40
N MET A 10 9.83 -10.66 -11.37
CA MET A 10 10.16 -11.10 -12.72
C MET A 10 9.58 -10.10 -13.71
N ALA A 11 10.42 -9.11 -14.06
CA ALA A 11 10.32 -8.39 -15.31
C ALA A 11 10.74 -9.36 -16.43
N LEU A 12 9.86 -9.62 -17.38
CA LEU A 12 10.22 -10.30 -18.62
C LEU A 12 10.38 -9.24 -19.71
N ILE A 13 11.63 -8.78 -19.88
CA ILE A 13 12.11 -8.19 -21.13
C ILE A 13 12.83 -9.31 -21.87
N ALA A 14 12.22 -9.82 -22.93
CA ALA A 14 12.86 -10.56 -24.02
C ALA A 14 11.83 -10.69 -25.15
N ALA A 15 12.14 -10.61 -26.43
CA ALA A 15 13.29 -10.12 -27.15
C ALA A 15 12.80 -10.03 -28.61
N PHE A 16 13.38 -9.08 -29.33
CA PHE A 16 13.55 -9.01 -30.78
C PHE A 16 13.13 -10.24 -31.61
N GLY A 17 12.27 -10.00 -32.59
CA GLY A 17 11.99 -10.91 -33.70
C GLY A 17 11.63 -10.11 -34.95
N VAL A 18 12.62 -9.44 -35.55
CA VAL A 18 12.54 -9.05 -36.96
C VAL A 18 12.61 -10.33 -37.79
N HIS A 19 11.57 -10.61 -38.56
CA HIS A 19 11.69 -11.41 -39.77
C HIS A 19 10.78 -10.81 -40.85
N LEU A 20 11.41 -10.36 -41.93
CA LEU A 20 10.77 -9.83 -43.12
C LEU A 20 10.10 -10.98 -43.87
N GLY A 21 8.79 -10.89 -44.05
CA GLY A 21 8.04 -11.72 -44.99
C GLY A 21 7.24 -10.82 -45.92
N PHE A 22 7.80 -10.51 -47.09
CA PHE A 22 7.06 -9.97 -48.23
C PHE A 22 6.07 -11.04 -48.71
N GLY A 23 4.78 -10.70 -48.71
CA GLY A 23 3.72 -11.50 -49.35
C GLY A 23 2.81 -10.57 -50.12
N SER A 24 3.02 -10.46 -51.42
CA SER A 24 2.16 -9.76 -52.37
C SER A 24 0.92 -10.64 -52.67
N GLY A 25 -0.29 -10.12 -52.47
CA GLY A 25 -1.54 -10.78 -52.85
C GLY A 25 -2.78 -9.97 -52.42
N PRO A 26 -3.92 -10.09 -53.13
CA PRO A 26 -4.75 -8.94 -53.52
C PRO A 26 -5.80 -8.49 -52.49
N ASP A 27 -6.28 -7.28 -52.73
CA ASP A 27 -7.45 -6.62 -52.16
C ASP A 27 -8.60 -7.56 -51.74
N LEU A 28 -8.99 -7.47 -50.47
CA LEU A 28 -10.31 -7.88 -50.02
C LEU A 28 -10.97 -6.72 -49.25
N PRO A 29 -12.11 -6.19 -49.74
CA PRO A 29 -12.83 -5.13 -49.06
C PRO A 29 -13.42 -5.60 -47.73
N ALA A 30 -13.41 -4.66 -46.78
CA ALA A 30 -13.94 -4.77 -45.42
C ALA A 30 -15.34 -5.41 -45.36
N ALA A 31 -15.46 -6.57 -44.70
CA ALA A 31 -16.78 -7.12 -44.38
C ALA A 31 -16.73 -8.20 -43.28
N HIS A 32 -16.26 -7.89 -42.05
CA HIS A 32 -16.64 -8.60 -40.80
C HIS A 32 -15.83 -8.12 -39.57
N ALA A 33 -15.90 -6.84 -39.22
CA ALA A 33 -15.40 -6.39 -37.90
C ALA A 33 -16.30 -5.33 -37.27
N TRP A 34 -17.57 -5.32 -37.66
CA TRP A 34 -18.57 -4.42 -37.13
C TRP A 34 -19.46 -5.24 -36.21
N LEU A 35 -19.09 -5.27 -34.93
CA LEU A 35 -19.97 -5.33 -33.76
C LEU A 35 -19.13 -5.63 -32.52
N VAL A 36 -18.10 -4.81 -32.29
CA VAL A 36 -17.72 -4.50 -30.90
C VAL A 36 -18.25 -3.10 -30.67
N PRO A 37 -19.33 -2.90 -29.89
CA PRO A 37 -19.70 -1.55 -29.50
C PRO A 37 -18.51 -0.95 -28.74
N PRO A 38 -18.11 0.31 -29.01
CA PRO A 38 -17.15 0.95 -28.14
C PRO A 38 -17.76 0.98 -26.74
N VAL A 39 -17.12 0.30 -25.79
CA VAL A 39 -17.45 0.48 -24.38
C VAL A 39 -17.00 1.90 -24.00
N THR A 40 -17.84 2.89 -24.30
CA THR A 40 -17.72 4.23 -23.75
C THR A 40 -18.22 4.19 -22.30
N GLY A 41 -17.53 3.39 -21.50
CA GLY A 41 -17.62 3.46 -20.06
C GLY A 41 -16.68 4.57 -19.63
N SER A 42 -17.20 5.78 -19.47
CA SER A 42 -16.50 6.84 -18.74
C SER A 42 -16.31 6.34 -17.31
N ILE A 43 -15.19 5.67 -17.03
CA ILE A 43 -14.77 5.46 -15.67
C ILE A 43 -14.47 6.87 -15.16
N LYS A 44 -15.43 7.46 -14.43
CA LYS A 44 -15.11 8.48 -13.45
C LYS A 44 -14.24 7.77 -12.43
N VAL A 45 -12.94 7.72 -12.69
CA VAL A 45 -11.96 7.62 -11.63
C VAL A 45 -12.22 8.89 -10.85
N ALA A 46 -13.00 8.78 -9.78
CA ALA A 46 -13.07 9.81 -8.78
C ALA A 46 -11.64 9.90 -8.26
N ASP A 47 -10.88 10.82 -8.85
CA ASP A 47 -9.62 11.28 -8.33
C ASP A 47 -9.97 11.96 -7.00
N LYS A 48 -10.11 11.14 -5.96
CA LYS A 48 -10.17 11.58 -4.58
C LYS A 48 -8.73 11.85 -4.18
N THR A 49 -8.05 12.74 -4.90
CA THR A 49 -6.88 13.43 -4.37
C THR A 49 -7.41 14.41 -3.33
N GLU A 50 -7.89 13.86 -2.22
CA GLU A 50 -8.04 14.63 -0.99
C GLU A 50 -6.65 15.12 -0.65
N ALA A 51 -6.41 16.40 -0.90
CA ALA A 51 -5.23 17.08 -0.41
C ALA A 51 -5.28 17.01 1.12
N HIS A 52 -4.63 15.99 1.69
CA HIS A 52 -4.40 15.95 3.13
C HIS A 52 -3.61 17.21 3.49
N PRO A 53 -4.09 18.02 4.47
CA PRO A 53 -3.32 19.16 4.94
C PRO A 53 -1.92 18.68 5.34
N ALA A 54 -0.92 19.50 5.06
CA ALA A 54 0.49 19.18 5.24
C ALA A 54 0.74 18.40 6.55
N GLY A 55 0.97 17.09 6.40
CA GLY A 55 1.66 16.23 7.35
C GLY A 55 0.85 15.62 8.50
N TYR A 56 -0.35 15.09 8.28
CA TYR A 56 -0.91 14.14 9.25
C TYR A 56 -0.11 12.82 9.22
N VAL A 57 0.88 12.69 10.11
CA VAL A 57 1.82 11.55 10.13
C VAL A 57 1.78 10.86 11.47
N TRP A 58 1.72 9.53 11.44
CA TRP A 58 2.00 8.66 12.56
C TRP A 58 3.30 7.89 12.27
N SER A 59 3.92 7.30 13.28
CA SER A 59 5.04 6.38 13.07
C SER A 59 5.23 5.42 14.23
N ALA A 60 5.71 4.23 13.91
CA ALA A 60 6.19 3.23 14.85
C ALA A 60 7.62 2.84 14.51
N THR A 61 8.52 2.83 15.49
CA THR A 61 9.92 2.44 15.31
C THR A 61 10.29 1.36 16.32
N ARG A 62 10.76 0.21 15.83
CA ARG A 62 11.26 -0.87 16.70
C ARG A 62 12.74 -0.65 17.00
N ILE A 63 13.08 -0.53 18.28
CA ILE A 63 14.43 -0.21 18.77
C ILE A 63 14.80 -1.24 19.86
N GLY A 64 15.46 -2.33 19.45
CA GLY A 64 15.85 -3.39 20.38
C GLY A 64 14.61 -4.06 21.01
N SER A 65 14.50 -3.95 22.34
CA SER A 65 13.39 -4.49 23.15
C SER A 65 12.23 -3.52 23.34
N SER A 66 12.18 -2.42 22.59
CA SER A 66 11.07 -1.46 22.65
C SER A 66 10.52 -1.06 21.28
N ILE A 67 9.30 -0.56 21.28
CA ILE A 67 8.66 0.09 20.15
C ILE A 67 8.26 1.50 20.54
N ARG A 68 8.72 2.49 19.77
CA ARG A 68 8.41 3.91 19.96
C ARG A 68 7.35 4.37 18.99
N LEU A 69 6.30 4.96 19.52
CA LEU A 69 5.18 5.52 18.77
C LEU A 69 5.27 7.03 18.80
N ARG A 70 5.13 7.69 17.64
CA ARG A 70 5.18 9.16 17.53
C ARG A 70 4.19 9.66 16.49
N GLY A 71 3.82 10.93 16.60
CA GLY A 71 3.01 11.62 15.60
C GLY A 71 1.56 11.81 16.06
N ALA A 72 0.66 11.94 15.08
CA ALA A 72 -0.73 12.26 15.30
C ALA A 72 -1.62 11.02 15.40
N VAL A 73 -2.66 11.09 16.25
CA VAL A 73 -3.77 10.13 16.32
C VAL A 73 -5.12 10.88 16.32
N PRO A 74 -6.20 10.31 15.73
CA PRO A 74 -7.41 11.09 15.48
C PRO A 74 -8.20 11.37 16.76
N SER A 75 -8.19 10.41 17.69
CA SER A 75 -8.88 10.50 18.98
C SER A 75 -8.17 9.66 20.04
N GLU A 76 -8.55 9.84 21.31
CA GLU A 76 -8.03 8.99 22.40
C GLU A 76 -8.51 7.53 22.25
N GLU A 77 -9.67 7.29 21.65
CA GLU A 77 -10.15 5.93 21.35
C GLU A 77 -9.25 5.24 20.31
N ASP A 78 -8.87 5.97 19.28
CA ASP A 78 -7.99 5.47 18.22
C ASP A 78 -6.58 5.23 18.75
N ARG A 79 -6.11 6.08 19.68
CA ARG A 79 -4.86 5.87 20.41
C ARG A 79 -4.89 4.57 21.20
N ARG A 80 -5.96 4.32 21.96
CA ARG A 80 -6.14 3.05 22.71
C ARG A 80 -6.17 1.84 21.77
N THR A 81 -6.87 1.97 20.64
CA THR A 81 -6.94 0.91 19.63
C THR A 81 -5.56 0.62 19.04
N LEU A 82 -4.81 1.66 18.68
CA LEU A 82 -3.43 1.53 18.22
C LEU A 82 -2.54 0.85 19.25
N LEU A 83 -2.60 1.25 20.53
CA LEU A 83 -1.84 0.61 21.61
C LEU A 83 -2.20 -0.86 21.79
N GLY A 84 -3.48 -1.22 21.65
CA GLY A 84 -3.93 -2.61 21.65
C GLY A 84 -3.32 -3.41 20.50
N MET A 85 -3.35 -2.86 19.28
CA MET A 85 -2.71 -3.49 18.11
C MET A 85 -1.20 -3.67 18.29
N VAL A 86 -0.52 -2.67 18.88
CA VAL A 86 0.91 -2.76 19.17
C VAL A 86 1.19 -3.90 20.15
N LYS A 87 0.45 -3.99 21.26
CA LYS A 87 0.61 -5.09 22.23
C LYS A 87 0.35 -6.46 21.61
N ALA A 88 -0.62 -6.57 20.70
CA ALA A 88 -0.92 -7.82 20.01
C ALA A 88 0.20 -8.25 19.05
N ASN A 89 0.83 -7.31 18.34
CA ASN A 89 1.92 -7.60 17.39
C ASN A 89 3.29 -7.73 18.06
N PHE A 90 3.47 -7.11 19.23
CA PHE A 90 4.76 -7.00 19.93
C PHE A 90 4.62 -7.26 21.43
N PRO A 91 4.18 -8.47 21.85
CA PRO A 91 3.87 -8.76 23.26
C PRO A 91 5.08 -8.61 24.20
N ASP A 92 6.28 -8.87 23.71
CA ASP A 92 7.51 -8.84 24.50
C ASP A 92 8.23 -7.48 24.48
N LEU A 93 7.72 -6.49 23.72
CA LEU A 93 8.37 -5.19 23.59
C LEU A 93 7.77 -4.14 24.51
N GLY A 94 8.63 -3.36 25.17
CA GLY A 94 8.19 -2.16 25.89
C GLY A 94 7.63 -1.12 24.93
N VAL A 95 6.51 -0.48 25.28
CA VAL A 95 5.86 0.54 24.45
C VAL A 95 6.20 1.93 24.95
N GLU A 96 6.86 2.73 24.11
CA GLU A 96 7.14 4.14 24.34
C GLU A 96 6.16 4.99 23.54
N ASP A 97 5.10 5.45 24.19
CA ASP A 97 4.04 6.23 23.54
C ASP A 97 4.31 7.74 23.61
N ARG A 98 4.49 8.37 22.44
CA ARG A 98 4.59 9.82 22.25
C ARG A 98 3.61 10.32 21.19
N LEU A 99 2.43 9.70 21.12
CA LEU A 99 1.35 10.09 20.23
C LEU A 99 0.64 11.34 20.76
N LYS A 100 0.15 12.19 19.86
CA LYS A 100 -0.62 13.39 20.19
C LYS A 100 -1.95 13.38 19.44
N ILE A 101 -3.03 13.74 20.13
CA ILE A 101 -4.32 13.91 19.46
C ILE A 101 -4.23 15.11 18.51
N ALA A 102 -4.60 14.91 17.25
CA ALA A 102 -4.66 15.99 16.27
C ALA A 102 -5.79 15.75 15.26
N ALA A 103 -6.35 16.83 14.73
CA ALA A 103 -7.31 16.81 13.64
C ALA A 103 -6.60 16.65 12.28
N GLY A 104 -7.38 16.39 11.22
CA GLY A 104 -6.86 16.25 9.85
C GLY A 104 -6.44 14.83 9.47
N ALA A 105 -6.87 13.83 10.25
CA ALA A 105 -6.70 12.43 9.89
C ALA A 105 -7.55 12.06 8.65
N PRO A 106 -7.13 11.04 7.87
CA PRO A 106 -8.06 10.32 6.99
C PRO A 106 -9.26 9.74 7.76
N PRO A 107 -10.30 9.24 7.06
CA PRO A 107 -11.36 8.45 7.69
C PRO A 107 -10.80 7.37 8.63
N LYS A 108 -11.44 7.18 9.79
CA LYS A 108 -10.93 6.34 10.88
C LYS A 108 -10.56 4.93 10.41
N GLU A 109 -11.42 4.33 9.59
CA GLU A 109 -11.25 2.97 9.07
C GLU A 109 -10.00 2.87 8.18
N GLN A 110 -9.79 3.89 7.34
CA GLN A 110 -8.61 3.97 6.48
C GLN A 110 -7.33 4.17 7.31
N TRP A 111 -7.38 5.03 8.31
CA TRP A 111 -6.25 5.28 9.20
C TRP A 111 -5.88 4.04 10.02
N LEU A 112 -6.85 3.39 10.67
CA LEU A 112 -6.63 2.15 11.44
C LEU A 112 -6.16 1.00 10.53
N GLY A 113 -6.68 0.91 9.31
CA GLY A 113 -6.21 -0.04 8.31
C GLY A 113 -4.72 0.15 7.96
N ALA A 114 -4.31 1.39 7.70
CA ALA A 114 -2.92 1.72 7.42
C ALA A 114 -1.99 1.44 8.62
N VAL A 115 -2.44 1.76 9.84
CA VAL A 115 -1.73 1.46 11.08
C VAL A 115 -1.54 -0.05 11.26
N SER A 116 -2.61 -0.82 11.13
CA SER A 116 -2.59 -2.28 11.26
C SER A 116 -1.63 -2.90 10.24
N PHE A 117 -1.69 -2.46 8.98
CA PHE A 117 -0.77 -2.91 7.95
C PHE A 117 0.70 -2.59 8.29
N GLY A 118 0.98 -1.35 8.68
CA GLY A 118 2.34 -0.92 9.04
C GLY A 118 2.92 -1.70 10.22
N LEU A 119 2.12 -1.93 11.27
CA LEU A 119 2.52 -2.73 12.43
C LEU A 119 2.78 -4.20 12.05
N LYS A 120 1.95 -4.78 11.18
CA LYS A 120 2.16 -6.13 10.65
C LYS A 120 3.48 -6.23 9.88
N GLN A 121 3.78 -5.28 8.99
CA GLN A 121 5.06 -5.26 8.27
C GLN A 121 6.24 -5.11 9.23
N LEU A 122 6.12 -4.22 10.22
CA LEU A 122 7.16 -4.00 11.22
C LEU A 122 7.40 -5.23 12.11
N SER A 123 6.39 -6.09 12.32
CA SER A 123 6.52 -7.35 13.07
C SER A 123 7.53 -8.32 12.46
N HIS A 124 7.70 -8.27 11.14
CA HIS A 124 8.65 -9.10 10.40
C HIS A 124 10.09 -8.58 10.47
N LEU A 125 10.30 -7.39 11.06
CA LEU A 125 11.61 -6.74 11.14
C LEU A 125 12.14 -6.78 12.57
N LYS A 126 13.42 -7.14 12.74
CA LYS A 126 14.12 -7.03 14.04
C LYS A 126 14.36 -5.58 14.45
N ARG A 127 14.47 -4.67 13.47
CA ARG A 127 14.66 -3.23 13.62
C ARG A 127 14.13 -2.54 12.37
N GLY A 128 13.44 -1.41 12.53
CA GLY A 128 12.88 -0.67 11.40
C GLY A 128 11.80 0.32 11.85
N SER A 129 11.15 0.96 10.89
CA SER A 129 10.01 1.85 11.14
C SER A 129 8.90 1.70 10.11
N ALA A 130 7.68 2.04 10.53
CA ALA A 130 6.50 2.23 9.70
C ALA A 130 5.95 3.65 9.95
N ARG A 131 5.38 4.29 8.92
CA ARG A 131 4.85 5.67 8.96
C ARG A 131 3.77 5.86 7.90
#